data_AF-A0A502KM09-F1
#
_entry.id   AF-A0A502KM09-F1
#
_cell.length_a   1.000
_cell.length_b   1.000
_cell.length_c   1.000
_cell.angle_alpha   90.00
_cell.angle_beta   90.00
_cell.angle_gamma   90.00
#
_symmetry.space_group_name_H-M   'P 1'
#
loop_
_entity.id
_entity.type
_entity.pdbx_description
1 polymer ?
#
loop_
_entity_poly.entity_id
_entity_poly.type
_entity_poly.pdbx_seq_one_letter_code
_entity_poly.pdbx_strand_id
1 'polypeptide(L)'
;MSNSNSSAEQQIDVALVDPKQVENTSSCEPSGAIHKRAQVINDVSVEDINDMMDVYHYSDETRQIIKDENLLPTGLLSRLHASYPQHSGLLDKESHMFNEKDQYTGLSGFRRVVEILEANNIDIGDIEERELFVEVYRFLATKHSLNSIDWTNFYEDSVFQLVMPQPNMINKDTVNEYLGASVEEKKKIVADYQEKTSPHDGNQQLNKPWFENEQGEIEFLDGSQHKYPQCQLIFDKTTQNCFSFCTYCFRHAQVRGDEDMFIQKEIDQIHRYLKVHKEVTDMLITGGDGGYMPASRFDQYVTPLMEDRELLHIKTVRLATRSLTFQPEMILSHKYDKMLAVFDKLHENGIQLAWMAHFSTPRELLNPTTIAAIRRLQRHGVVIRSQSPMMNHISLFEHKDGTIDIDRSAQNWIDLSNILATMLISFHSMYCARPTGEHHYFTAPLSDVSKIFDKIYRELPSINRPSRHLSMTTSAGKISIMGECEVGGERAFALMFTEGRNMKWLDKVFLAKYDETTNDVKLLKPFDTDKFFFEDELETIEHDLAEALSKRLTT
;
A
#
# COMPACT_ATOMS: atom_id res chain seq x y z
N MET A 1 -38.04 15.84 43.02
CA MET A 1 -37.49 17.07 42.45
C MET A 1 -36.39 16.66 41.50
N SER A 2 -36.64 16.92 40.22
CA SER A 2 -35.81 16.67 39.06
C SER A 2 -34.51 17.49 39.09
N ASN A 3 -33.45 16.97 38.49
CA ASN A 3 -32.80 17.69 37.40
C ASN A 3 -32.01 16.73 36.50
N SER A 4 -32.44 16.74 35.25
CA SER A 4 -31.84 16.20 34.04
C SER A 4 -30.53 16.90 33.70
N ASN A 5 -29.58 16.19 33.11
CA ASN A 5 -28.65 16.78 32.15
C ASN A 5 -28.49 15.84 30.96
N SER A 6 -28.98 16.32 29.82
CA SER A 6 -28.90 15.76 28.49
C SER A 6 -27.49 15.89 27.91
N SER A 7 -26.93 14.79 27.42
CA SER A 7 -25.77 14.82 26.52
C SER A 7 -26.23 15.22 25.13
N ALA A 8 -25.94 16.45 24.72
CA ALA A 8 -26.15 16.92 23.36
C ALA A 8 -25.05 16.34 22.44
N GLU A 9 -25.47 15.73 21.34
CA GLU A 9 -24.62 15.37 20.21
C GLU A 9 -23.97 16.64 19.65
N GLN A 10 -22.64 16.72 19.67
CA GLN A 10 -21.90 17.76 18.97
C GLN A 10 -21.78 17.36 17.49
N GLN A 11 -22.57 18.04 16.67
CA GLN A 11 -22.48 18.03 15.23
C GLN A 11 -21.12 18.61 14.81
N ILE A 12 -20.30 17.81 14.13
CA ILE A 12 -19.02 18.23 13.54
C ILE A 12 -19.36 19.16 12.37
N ASP A 13 -19.03 20.44 12.49
CA ASP A 13 -19.22 21.42 11.44
C ASP A 13 -18.05 21.29 10.45
N VAL A 14 -18.28 20.59 9.34
CA VAL A 14 -17.31 20.41 8.25
C VAL A 14 -17.18 21.76 7.56
N ALA A 15 -16.10 22.49 7.85
CA ALA A 15 -15.78 23.73 7.15
C ALA A 15 -15.55 23.43 5.66
N LEU A 16 -16.58 23.66 4.85
CA LEU A 16 -16.53 23.73 3.39
C LEU A 16 -15.48 24.78 3.00
N VAL A 17 -14.30 24.32 2.60
CA VAL A 17 -13.31 25.19 1.96
C VAL A 17 -13.77 25.34 0.51
N ASP A 18 -14.23 26.54 0.16
CA ASP A 18 -14.62 26.89 -1.21
C ASP A 18 -13.37 26.87 -2.12
N PRO A 19 -13.30 25.96 -3.11
CA PRO A 19 -12.18 25.89 -4.05
C PRO A 19 -12.01 27.17 -4.89
N LYS A 20 -12.94 28.13 -4.82
CA LYS A 20 -12.90 29.40 -5.55
C LYS A 20 -12.07 30.50 -4.87
N GLN A 21 -11.57 30.30 -3.65
CA GLN A 21 -10.67 31.28 -3.00
C GLN A 21 -9.20 31.10 -3.36
N VAL A 22 -8.84 30.06 -4.11
CA VAL A 22 -7.60 30.07 -4.88
C VAL A 22 -7.87 30.93 -6.11
N GLU A 23 -7.63 32.24 -5.98
CA GLU A 23 -7.62 33.12 -7.14
C GLU A 23 -6.65 32.55 -8.17
N ASN A 24 -7.20 32.24 -9.34
CA ASN A 24 -6.45 31.85 -10.53
C ASN A 24 -5.65 33.07 -11.00
N THR A 25 -4.55 33.38 -10.31
CA THR A 25 -3.59 34.36 -10.80
C THR A 25 -2.95 33.77 -12.03
N SER A 26 -3.27 34.37 -13.17
CA SER A 26 -2.82 33.97 -14.51
C SER A 26 -1.32 34.25 -14.73
N SER A 27 -0.45 33.88 -13.79
CA SER A 27 0.98 34.20 -13.84
C SER A 27 1.90 33.10 -13.30
N CYS A 28 1.52 31.84 -13.45
CA CYS A 28 2.46 30.73 -13.42
C CYS A 28 2.24 29.86 -14.66
N GLU A 29 2.53 30.42 -15.83
CA GLU A 29 3.00 29.56 -16.91
C GLU A 29 4.46 29.19 -16.59
N PRO A 30 4.77 27.89 -16.40
CA PRO A 30 6.13 27.49 -16.13
C PRO A 30 7.03 27.84 -17.31
N SER A 31 8.10 28.60 -17.05
CA SER A 31 9.09 29.02 -18.05
C SER A 31 10.35 28.13 -18.10
N GLY A 32 10.26 26.93 -17.52
CA GLY A 32 11.28 25.87 -17.63
C GLY A 32 10.84 24.74 -18.57
N ALA A 33 11.78 23.92 -19.01
CA ALA A 33 11.47 22.65 -19.68
C ALA A 33 10.81 21.73 -18.64
N ILE A 34 9.47 21.72 -18.60
CA ILE A 34 8.67 20.90 -17.69
C ILE A 34 8.05 19.76 -18.48
N HIS A 35 8.07 18.55 -17.89
CA HIS A 35 7.51 17.31 -18.42
C HIS A 35 6.13 17.45 -19.07
N LYS A 36 6.09 17.76 -20.37
CA LYS A 36 4.87 17.76 -21.18
C LYS A 36 4.68 16.39 -21.82
N ARG A 37 3.62 15.70 -21.40
CA ARG A 37 3.31 14.35 -21.89
C ARG A 37 2.72 14.35 -23.29
N ALA A 38 3.14 13.39 -24.11
CA ALA A 38 2.60 13.20 -25.45
C ALA A 38 1.20 12.57 -25.38
N GLN A 39 0.18 13.25 -25.93
CA GLN A 39 -1.18 12.70 -26.10
C GLN A 39 -1.42 12.08 -27.49
N VAL A 40 -0.37 11.92 -28.30
CA VAL A 40 -0.49 11.47 -29.69
C VAL A 40 -0.47 9.94 -29.74
N ILE A 41 -1.53 9.34 -30.26
CA ILE A 41 -1.62 7.90 -30.48
C ILE A 41 -0.70 7.53 -31.66
N ASN A 42 0.54 7.18 -31.35
CA ASN A 42 1.51 6.64 -32.30
C ASN A 42 2.03 5.29 -31.81
N ASP A 43 2.40 4.42 -32.75
CA ASP A 43 3.12 3.20 -32.41
C ASP A 43 4.52 3.56 -31.85
N VAL A 44 4.92 2.86 -30.79
CA VAL A 44 6.23 3.02 -30.16
C VAL A 44 7.29 2.36 -31.04
N SER A 45 8.22 3.16 -31.54
CA SER A 45 9.33 2.69 -32.37
C SER A 45 10.55 2.24 -31.54
N VAL A 46 11.54 1.65 -32.20
CA VAL A 46 12.83 1.33 -31.56
C VAL A 46 13.60 2.60 -31.19
N GLU A 47 13.41 3.68 -31.95
CA GLU A 47 14.02 4.98 -31.66
C GLU A 47 13.41 5.58 -30.40
N ASP A 48 12.09 5.51 -30.25
CA ASP A 48 11.41 5.94 -29.01
C ASP A 48 11.89 5.15 -27.79
N ILE A 49 12.21 3.86 -27.92
CA ILE A 49 12.80 3.09 -26.81
C ILE A 49 14.19 3.62 -26.46
N ASN A 50 15.02 4.01 -27.43
CA ASN A 50 16.31 4.62 -27.14
C ASN A 50 16.15 5.98 -26.44
N ASP A 51 15.23 6.82 -26.94
CA ASP A 51 14.88 8.11 -26.33
C ASP A 51 14.42 7.91 -24.87
N MET A 52 13.55 6.93 -24.60
CA MET A 52 13.13 6.56 -23.23
C MET A 52 14.33 6.24 -22.34
N MET A 53 15.25 5.40 -22.80
CA MET A 53 16.43 5.02 -22.02
C MET A 53 17.35 6.22 -21.75
N ASP A 54 17.40 7.18 -22.67
CA ASP A 54 18.14 8.44 -22.51
C ASP A 54 17.50 9.36 -21.46
N VAL A 55 16.18 9.54 -21.51
CA VAL A 55 15.39 10.34 -20.55
C VAL A 55 15.51 9.77 -19.14
N TYR A 56 15.41 8.44 -18.99
CA TYR A 56 15.57 7.76 -17.70
C TYR A 56 17.05 7.59 -17.27
N HIS A 57 18.00 8.07 -18.08
CA HIS A 57 19.43 8.01 -17.81
C HIS A 57 19.93 6.60 -17.48
N TYR A 58 19.45 5.59 -18.22
CA TYR A 58 19.87 4.21 -18.00
C TYR A 58 21.35 4.02 -18.30
N SER A 59 22.02 3.29 -17.40
CA SER A 59 23.40 2.86 -17.58
C SER A 59 23.53 1.91 -18.78
N ASP A 60 24.75 1.78 -19.31
CA ASP A 60 25.05 0.81 -20.37
C ASP A 60 24.66 -0.63 -19.96
N GLU A 61 24.87 -0.97 -18.69
CA GLU A 61 24.44 -2.23 -18.09
C GLU A 61 22.93 -2.43 -18.22
N THR A 62 22.12 -1.48 -17.75
CA THR A 62 20.65 -1.56 -17.82
C THR A 62 20.16 -1.64 -19.26
N ARG A 63 20.75 -0.87 -20.17
CA ARG A 63 20.44 -0.92 -21.62
C ARG A 63 20.73 -2.29 -22.21
N GLN A 64 21.87 -2.88 -21.85
CA GLN A 64 22.27 -4.19 -22.34
C GLN A 64 21.31 -5.27 -21.84
N ILE A 65 20.97 -5.27 -20.55
CA ILE A 65 19.96 -6.17 -19.96
C ILE A 65 18.62 -6.05 -20.71
N ILE A 66 18.11 -4.84 -20.92
CA ILE A 66 16.84 -4.62 -21.62
C ILE A 66 16.86 -5.17 -23.05
N LYS A 67 17.98 -5.01 -23.76
CA LYS A 67 18.15 -5.48 -25.15
C LYS A 67 18.27 -6.99 -25.21
N ASP A 68 19.20 -7.57 -24.45
CA ASP A 68 19.49 -9.01 -24.44
C ASP A 68 18.28 -9.81 -23.97
N GLU A 69 17.57 -9.28 -22.98
CA GLU A 69 16.37 -9.89 -22.46
C GLU A 69 15.08 -9.34 -23.11
N ASN A 70 15.14 -8.61 -24.23
CA ASN A 70 13.95 -8.10 -24.95
C ASN A 70 12.80 -7.66 -24.01
N LEU A 71 13.12 -6.80 -23.05
CA LEU A 71 12.23 -6.42 -21.95
C LEU A 71 11.23 -5.33 -22.37
N LEU A 72 11.51 -4.61 -23.46
CA LEU A 72 10.67 -3.52 -23.98
C LEU A 72 10.22 -3.78 -25.43
N PRO A 73 9.42 -4.83 -25.71
CA PRO A 73 8.99 -5.12 -27.07
C PRO A 73 7.99 -4.05 -27.56
N THR A 74 8.25 -3.46 -28.73
CA THR A 74 7.46 -2.36 -29.32
C THR A 74 5.96 -2.67 -29.43
N GLY A 75 5.58 -3.91 -29.75
CA GLY A 75 4.16 -4.30 -29.84
C GLY A 75 3.41 -4.23 -28.51
N LEU A 76 4.09 -4.51 -27.39
CA LEU A 76 3.51 -4.34 -26.05
C LEU A 76 3.40 -2.84 -25.71
N LEU A 77 4.48 -2.10 -25.93
CA LEU A 77 4.54 -0.67 -25.60
C LEU A 77 3.51 0.12 -26.41
N SER A 78 3.40 -0.14 -27.71
CA SER A 78 2.39 0.47 -28.60
C SER A 78 0.97 0.17 -28.13
N ARG A 79 0.68 -1.08 -27.75
CA ARG A 79 -0.62 -1.46 -27.21
C ARG A 79 -0.95 -0.69 -25.93
N LEU A 80 -0.03 -0.67 -24.96
CA LEU A 80 -0.24 0.01 -23.68
C LEU A 80 -0.41 1.52 -23.88
N HIS A 81 0.48 2.14 -24.66
CA HIS A 81 0.45 3.57 -24.94
C HIS A 81 -0.83 3.98 -25.69
N ALA A 82 -1.22 3.25 -26.74
CA ALA A 82 -2.42 3.56 -27.52
C ALA A 82 -3.72 3.32 -26.73
N SER A 83 -3.74 2.35 -25.82
CA SER A 83 -4.94 2.03 -25.02
C SER A 83 -5.13 2.98 -23.83
N TYR A 84 -4.03 3.50 -23.27
CA TYR A 84 -4.03 4.32 -22.05
C TYR A 84 -3.11 5.55 -22.17
N PRO A 85 -3.27 6.39 -23.20
CA PRO A 85 -2.36 7.53 -23.44
C PRO A 85 -2.37 8.53 -22.28
N GLN A 86 -3.48 8.69 -21.57
CA GLN A 86 -3.62 9.57 -20.40
C GLN A 86 -2.75 9.14 -19.20
N HIS A 87 -2.37 7.86 -19.12
CA HIS A 87 -1.59 7.31 -18.02
C HIS A 87 -0.12 7.06 -18.39
N SER A 88 0.19 7.07 -19.69
CA SER A 88 1.47 6.60 -20.22
C SER A 88 2.59 7.63 -20.03
N GLY A 89 3.71 7.20 -19.46
CA GLY A 89 4.99 7.92 -19.44
C GLY A 89 6.02 7.37 -20.45
N LEU A 90 5.57 6.65 -21.49
CA LEU A 90 6.47 5.99 -22.45
C LEU A 90 7.05 6.96 -23.48
N LEU A 91 6.31 7.98 -23.93
CA LEU A 91 6.78 8.90 -24.99
C LEU A 91 7.14 10.28 -24.44
N ASP A 92 7.43 10.37 -23.14
CA ASP A 92 7.87 11.61 -22.51
C ASP A 92 9.30 11.92 -22.99
N LYS A 93 9.49 13.12 -23.56
CA LYS A 93 10.78 13.56 -24.15
C LYS A 93 11.54 14.57 -23.29
N GLU A 94 10.91 15.01 -22.22
CA GLU A 94 11.46 16.02 -21.32
C GLU A 94 12.42 15.36 -20.34
N SER A 95 13.51 16.07 -20.04
CA SER A 95 14.52 15.58 -19.10
C SER A 95 13.98 15.62 -17.67
N HIS A 96 14.30 14.57 -16.92
CA HIS A 96 14.02 14.49 -15.49
C HIS A 96 14.67 15.63 -14.69
N MET A 97 13.96 16.17 -13.69
CA MET A 97 14.48 17.22 -12.80
C MET A 97 15.31 16.66 -11.65
N PHE A 98 14.93 15.49 -11.12
CA PHE A 98 15.55 14.89 -9.95
C PHE A 98 16.66 13.92 -10.36
N ASN A 99 17.88 14.44 -10.57
CA ASN A 99 19.04 13.64 -10.99
C ASN A 99 20.23 13.68 -10.04
N GLU A 100 20.21 14.53 -9.01
CA GLU A 100 21.37 14.75 -8.13
C GLU A 100 21.59 13.65 -7.09
N LYS A 101 20.53 12.95 -6.68
CA LYS A 101 20.53 11.95 -5.60
C LYS A 101 19.55 10.84 -5.94
N ASP A 102 19.83 9.63 -5.46
CA ASP A 102 18.90 8.51 -5.62
C ASP A 102 17.71 8.62 -4.66
N GLN A 103 17.89 9.25 -3.49
CA GLN A 103 16.86 9.37 -2.44
C GLN A 103 16.95 10.69 -1.67
N TYR A 104 15.78 11.17 -1.25
CA TYR A 104 15.57 12.37 -0.44
C TYR A 104 14.84 11.96 0.85
N THR A 105 15.46 12.18 2.01
CA THR A 105 14.96 11.67 3.30
C THR A 105 14.85 12.75 4.37
N GLY A 106 13.83 12.64 5.21
CA GLY A 106 13.56 13.53 6.33
C GLY A 106 13.32 14.98 5.89
N LEU A 107 13.37 15.89 6.85
CA LEU A 107 13.11 17.31 6.62
C LEU A 107 14.10 17.95 5.65
N SER A 108 15.38 17.59 5.73
CA SER A 108 16.41 18.09 4.80
C SER A 108 16.22 17.57 3.38
N GLY A 109 15.79 16.31 3.22
CA GLY A 109 15.42 15.75 1.93
C GLY A 109 14.20 16.44 1.34
N PHE A 110 13.15 16.64 2.14
CA PHE A 110 11.94 17.34 1.72
C PHE A 110 12.25 18.78 1.27
N ARG A 111 12.96 19.56 2.08
CA ARG A 111 13.41 20.91 1.72
C ARG A 111 14.24 20.93 0.44
N ARG A 112 15.13 19.95 0.25
CA ARG A 112 15.91 19.85 -0.99
C ARG A 112 15.02 19.58 -2.21
N VAL A 113 13.97 18.77 -2.07
CA VAL A 113 12.97 18.58 -3.14
C VAL A 113 12.29 19.92 -3.45
N VAL A 114 11.84 20.66 -2.43
CA VAL A 114 11.23 21.99 -2.60
C VAL A 114 12.18 22.96 -3.30
N GLU A 115 13.46 23.03 -2.90
CA GLU A 115 14.47 23.88 -3.56
C GLU A 115 14.64 23.55 -5.07
N ILE A 116 14.60 22.26 -5.42
CA ILE A 116 14.68 21.82 -6.83
C ILE A 116 13.42 22.26 -7.58
N LEU A 117 12.24 22.13 -6.97
CA LEU A 117 10.97 22.57 -7.55
C LEU A 117 10.94 24.08 -7.77
N GLU A 118 11.32 24.87 -6.77
CA GLU A 118 11.42 26.33 -6.86
C GLU A 118 12.39 26.77 -7.97
N ALA A 119 13.55 26.10 -8.08
CA ALA A 119 14.52 26.36 -9.16
C ALA A 119 13.95 26.07 -10.57
N ASN A 120 12.88 25.26 -10.66
CA ASN A 120 12.15 24.96 -11.89
C ASN A 120 10.80 25.70 -11.98
N ASN A 121 10.57 26.73 -11.15
CA ASN A 121 9.33 27.52 -11.09
C ASN A 121 8.08 26.71 -10.74
N ILE A 122 8.22 25.70 -9.88
CA ILE A 122 7.11 24.91 -9.33
C ILE A 122 6.99 25.26 -7.85
N ASP A 123 5.87 25.86 -7.47
CA ASP A 123 5.51 26.13 -6.08
C ASP A 123 4.40 25.16 -5.67
N ILE A 124 4.64 24.39 -4.61
CA ILE A 124 3.67 23.44 -4.05
C ILE A 124 2.87 24.03 -2.88
N GLY A 125 3.22 25.22 -2.40
CA GLY A 125 2.55 25.91 -1.30
C GLY A 125 2.65 25.22 0.06
N ASP A 126 2.23 25.94 1.11
CA ASP A 126 2.00 25.43 2.48
C ASP A 126 3.18 24.63 3.06
N ILE A 127 4.41 25.08 2.79
CA ILE A 127 5.63 24.34 3.11
C ILE A 127 5.71 24.00 4.59
N GLU A 128 5.38 24.94 5.48
CA GLU A 128 5.48 24.72 6.92
C GLU A 128 4.47 23.69 7.46
N GLU A 129 3.27 23.62 6.89
CA GLU A 129 2.29 22.57 7.20
C GLU A 129 2.75 21.21 6.67
N ARG A 130 3.30 21.17 5.45
CA ARG A 130 3.89 19.95 4.90
C ARG A 130 5.07 19.47 5.77
N GLU A 131 5.89 20.38 6.30
CA GLU A 131 6.97 20.06 7.23
C GLU A 131 6.48 19.43 8.54
N LEU A 132 5.36 19.92 9.10
CA LEU A 132 4.72 19.27 10.26
C LEU A 132 4.41 17.80 9.97
N PHE A 133 3.83 17.48 8.80
CA PHE A 133 3.62 16.08 8.41
C PHE A 133 4.92 15.29 8.33
N VAL A 134 5.98 15.88 7.75
CA VAL A 134 7.31 15.24 7.66
C VAL A 134 7.89 14.96 9.04
N GLU A 135 7.68 15.84 10.01
CA GLU A 135 8.13 15.62 11.39
C GLU A 135 7.33 14.53 12.12
N VAL A 136 6.02 14.43 11.88
CA VAL A 136 5.16 13.38 12.47
C VAL A 136 5.43 12.00 11.86
N TYR A 137 5.49 11.89 10.54
CA TYR A 137 5.48 10.60 9.83
C TYR A 137 6.78 10.21 9.14
N ARG A 138 7.70 11.17 8.93
CA ARG A 138 8.91 11.09 8.08
C ARG A 138 8.62 11.24 6.59
N PHE A 139 9.66 11.64 5.86
CA PHE A 139 9.67 11.75 4.40
C PHE A 139 10.75 10.87 3.82
N LEU A 140 10.43 10.16 2.73
CA LEU A 140 11.39 9.45 1.90
C LEU A 140 10.82 9.37 0.48
N ALA A 141 11.54 9.89 -0.50
CA ALA A 141 11.20 9.77 -1.90
C ALA A 141 12.44 9.41 -2.72
N THR A 142 12.31 8.46 -3.65
CA THR A 142 13.36 8.16 -4.62
C THR A 142 13.30 9.14 -5.79
N LYS A 143 14.41 9.25 -6.53
CA LYS A 143 14.40 9.93 -7.82
C LYS A 143 13.34 9.38 -8.77
N HIS A 144 13.13 8.06 -8.76
CA HIS A 144 12.14 7.40 -9.61
C HIS A 144 10.73 7.90 -9.30
N SER A 145 10.35 7.87 -8.02
CA SER A 145 9.04 8.34 -7.57
C SER A 145 8.81 9.82 -7.92
N LEU A 146 9.80 10.68 -7.65
CA LEU A 146 9.69 12.12 -7.91
C LEU A 146 9.62 12.44 -9.42
N ASN A 147 10.40 11.74 -10.24
CA ASN A 147 10.40 11.92 -11.70
C ASN A 147 9.16 11.29 -12.39
N SER A 148 8.39 10.45 -11.68
CA SER A 148 7.13 9.89 -12.21
C SER A 148 5.94 10.86 -12.11
N ILE A 149 6.06 11.90 -11.28
CA ILE A 149 5.03 12.92 -11.04
C ILE A 149 4.89 13.83 -12.26
N ASP A 150 3.64 14.15 -12.63
CA ASP A 150 3.34 15.21 -13.60
C ASP A 150 3.55 16.59 -13.00
N TRP A 151 4.76 17.13 -13.06
CA TRP A 151 5.01 18.46 -12.51
C TRP A 151 4.33 19.60 -13.27
N THR A 152 3.74 19.35 -14.45
CA THR A 152 2.89 20.35 -15.15
C THR A 152 1.48 20.43 -14.59
N ASN A 153 1.01 19.38 -13.91
CA ASN A 153 -0.33 19.29 -13.34
C ASN A 153 -0.35 18.44 -12.05
N PHE A 154 0.59 18.74 -11.15
CA PHE A 154 0.90 17.86 -10.03
C PHE A 154 -0.25 17.74 -9.01
N TYR A 155 -1.12 18.75 -8.89
CA TYR A 155 -2.27 18.69 -7.98
C TYR A 155 -3.25 17.56 -8.33
N GLU A 156 -3.39 17.23 -9.61
CA GLU A 156 -4.22 16.11 -10.09
C GLU A 156 -3.42 14.80 -10.28
N ASP A 157 -2.13 14.80 -9.98
CA ASP A 157 -1.26 13.64 -10.15
C ASP A 157 -1.31 12.73 -8.91
N SER A 158 -1.80 11.50 -9.09
CA SER A 158 -1.91 10.52 -8.00
C SER A 158 -0.56 10.14 -7.39
N VAL A 159 0.56 10.22 -8.11
CA VAL A 159 1.90 9.93 -7.57
C VAL A 159 2.35 11.07 -6.66
N PHE A 160 2.03 12.33 -6.99
CA PHE A 160 2.24 13.46 -6.09
C PHE A 160 1.50 13.27 -4.77
N GLN A 161 0.21 12.93 -4.83
CA GLN A 161 -0.62 12.63 -3.65
C GLN A 161 -0.10 11.44 -2.83
N LEU A 162 0.52 10.46 -3.51
CA LEU A 162 1.08 9.25 -2.92
C LEU A 162 2.38 9.49 -2.13
N VAL A 163 3.27 10.38 -2.59
CA VAL A 163 4.63 10.51 -2.03
C VAL A 163 4.93 11.87 -1.40
N MET A 164 4.21 12.93 -1.77
CA MET A 164 4.40 14.27 -1.22
C MET A 164 3.36 14.55 -0.13
N PRO A 165 3.77 14.97 1.08
CA PRO A 165 2.84 15.40 2.14
C PRO A 165 1.92 16.52 1.64
N GLN A 166 0.63 16.48 1.91
CA GLN A 166 -0.34 17.47 1.44
C GLN A 166 -0.91 18.31 2.58
N PRO A 167 -1.36 19.55 2.29
CA PRO A 167 -2.14 20.34 3.23
C PRO A 167 -3.45 19.62 3.58
N ASN A 168 -3.94 19.90 4.78
CA ASN A 168 -5.11 19.30 5.41
C ASN A 168 -5.01 17.81 5.73
N MET A 169 -3.83 17.19 5.56
CA MET A 169 -3.62 15.82 6.07
C MET A 169 -3.68 15.78 7.59
N ILE A 170 -3.07 16.76 8.27
CA ILE A 170 -3.17 16.92 9.72
C ILE A 170 -4.30 17.91 10.03
N ASN A 171 -5.07 17.64 11.09
CA ASN A 171 -6.21 18.48 11.46
C ASN A 171 -5.80 19.96 11.69
N LYS A 172 -6.71 20.86 11.32
CA LYS A 172 -6.48 22.31 11.35
C LYS A 172 -6.07 22.87 12.71
N ASP A 173 -6.61 22.32 13.79
CA ASP A 173 -6.30 22.79 15.15
C ASP A 173 -4.81 22.55 15.48
N THR A 174 -4.31 21.37 15.14
CA THR A 174 -2.89 21.01 15.34
C THR A 174 -1.99 21.84 14.43
N VAL A 175 -2.40 22.07 13.17
CA VAL A 175 -1.65 22.93 12.24
C VAL A 175 -1.53 24.35 12.79
N ASN A 176 -2.64 24.96 13.22
CA ASN A 176 -2.65 26.32 13.77
C ASN A 176 -1.78 26.44 15.03
N GLU A 177 -1.84 25.44 15.92
CA GLU A 177 -0.97 25.37 17.10
C GLU A 177 0.51 25.31 16.71
N TYR A 178 0.86 24.47 15.73
CA TYR A 178 2.23 24.31 15.26
C TYR A 178 2.78 25.58 14.57
N LEU A 179 2.00 26.24 13.70
CA LEU A 179 2.43 27.45 13.00
C LEU A 179 2.70 28.63 13.95
N GLY A 180 2.00 28.70 15.08
CA GLY A 180 2.18 29.73 16.10
C GLY A 180 3.28 29.45 17.13
N ALA A 181 3.87 28.25 17.10
CA ALA A 181 4.72 27.72 18.17
C ALA A 181 6.22 27.99 17.99
N SER A 182 6.93 28.10 19.11
CA SER A 182 8.40 28.06 19.16
C SER A 182 8.96 26.68 18.77
N VAL A 183 10.27 26.58 18.52
CA VAL A 183 10.92 25.32 18.11
C VAL A 183 10.73 24.21 19.15
N GLU A 184 10.81 24.54 20.44
CA GLU A 184 10.61 23.60 21.54
C GLU A 184 9.15 23.14 21.64
N GLU A 185 8.20 24.06 21.44
CA GLU A 185 6.77 23.75 21.44
C GLU A 185 6.39 22.88 20.24
N LYS A 186 6.93 23.17 19.05
CA LYS A 186 6.75 22.35 17.84
C LYS A 186 7.14 20.89 18.05
N LYS A 187 8.30 20.64 18.68
CA LYS A 187 8.76 19.28 19.01
C LYS A 187 7.79 18.56 19.93
N LYS A 188 7.21 19.27 20.90
CA LYS A 188 6.20 18.70 21.79
C LYS A 188 4.91 18.38 21.05
N ILE A 189 4.42 19.30 20.23
CA ILE A 189 3.22 19.08 19.40
C ILE A 189 3.39 17.84 18.53
N VAL A 190 4.54 17.71 17.86
CA VAL A 190 4.86 16.52 17.03
C VAL A 190 4.83 15.23 17.86
N ALA A 191 5.49 15.21 19.03
CA ALA A 191 5.52 14.04 19.89
C ALA A 191 4.11 13.65 20.40
N ASP A 192 3.36 14.63 20.93
CA ASP A 192 1.99 14.44 21.42
C ASP A 192 1.04 13.99 20.30
N TYR A 193 1.30 14.42 19.06
CA TYR A 193 0.53 14.00 17.90
C TYR A 193 0.85 12.57 17.45
N GLN A 194 2.13 12.18 17.47
CA GLN A 194 2.56 10.82 17.11
C GLN A 194 1.85 9.75 17.96
N GLU A 195 1.61 10.01 19.24
CA GLU A 195 0.88 9.11 20.14
C GLU A 195 -0.59 8.87 19.71
N LYS A 196 -1.20 9.83 19.00
CA LYS A 196 -2.61 9.78 18.57
C LYS A 196 -2.82 9.05 17.25
N THR A 197 -1.74 8.73 16.53
CA THR A 197 -1.79 8.15 15.18
C THR A 197 -2.24 6.68 15.12
N SER A 198 -2.56 6.06 16.27
CA SER A 198 -3.13 4.71 16.38
C SER A 198 -2.38 3.65 15.56
N PRO A 199 -1.10 3.38 15.86
CA PRO A 199 -0.22 2.58 14.99
C PRO A 199 -0.55 1.08 14.90
N HIS A 200 -1.48 0.57 15.71
CA HIS A 200 -1.74 -0.86 15.88
C HIS A 200 -3.20 -1.25 15.65
N ASP A 201 -3.66 -1.13 14.40
CA ASP A 201 -5.04 -1.50 14.08
C ASP A 201 -5.29 -3.01 14.17
N GLY A 202 -6.45 -3.40 14.72
CA GLY A 202 -6.90 -4.79 14.71
C GLY A 202 -6.09 -5.73 15.61
N ASN A 203 -5.61 -5.19 16.75
CA ASN A 203 -4.96 -5.94 17.82
C ASN A 203 -3.78 -6.79 17.33
N GLN A 204 -2.90 -6.19 16.53
CA GLN A 204 -1.75 -6.91 15.91
C GLN A 204 -0.84 -7.56 16.94
N GLN A 205 -0.72 -6.97 18.13
CA GLN A 205 0.09 -7.50 19.22
C GLN A 205 -0.39 -8.89 19.70
N LEU A 206 -1.69 -9.21 19.56
CA LEU A 206 -2.23 -10.53 19.87
C LEU A 206 -1.80 -11.61 18.87
N ASN A 207 -1.20 -11.23 17.75
CA ASN A 207 -0.81 -12.16 16.69
C ASN A 207 0.62 -12.68 16.86
N LYS A 208 1.37 -12.22 17.88
CA LYS A 208 2.75 -12.67 18.15
C LYS A 208 2.76 -14.17 18.42
N PRO A 209 3.34 -14.99 17.52
CA PRO A 209 3.34 -16.42 17.71
C PRO A 209 4.46 -16.85 18.64
N TRP A 210 4.28 -18.05 19.19
CA TRP A 210 5.21 -18.72 20.07
C TRP A 210 5.06 -20.22 19.87
N PHE A 211 6.06 -20.99 20.26
CA PHE A 211 6.02 -22.45 20.26
C PHE A 211 6.88 -23.00 21.40
N GLU A 212 6.64 -24.24 21.79
CA GLU A 212 7.53 -24.98 22.67
C GLU A 212 8.57 -25.71 21.81
N ASN A 213 9.86 -25.47 22.06
CA ASN A 213 10.94 -26.12 21.32
C ASN A 213 11.19 -27.55 21.82
N GLU A 214 12.12 -28.27 21.18
CA GLU A 214 12.43 -29.67 21.53
C GLU A 214 12.95 -29.86 22.97
N GLN A 215 13.40 -28.78 23.61
CA GLN A 215 13.88 -28.75 25.00
C GLN A 215 12.76 -28.46 26.00
N GLY A 216 11.53 -28.23 25.55
CA GLY A 216 10.40 -27.83 26.40
C GLY A 216 10.41 -26.34 26.77
N GLU A 217 11.22 -25.52 26.08
CA GLU A 217 11.33 -24.09 26.32
C GLU A 217 10.40 -23.33 25.38
N ILE A 218 9.79 -22.25 25.89
CA ILE A 218 8.92 -21.38 25.09
C ILE A 218 9.77 -20.37 24.31
N GLU A 219 9.58 -20.32 23.01
CA GLU A 219 10.20 -19.34 22.13
C GLU A 219 9.17 -18.40 21.52
N PHE A 220 9.43 -17.09 21.59
CA PHE A 220 8.63 -16.05 20.95
C PHE A 220 9.24 -15.63 19.62
N LEU A 221 8.38 -15.48 18.61
CA LEU A 221 8.77 -14.93 17.32
C LEU A 221 8.35 -13.47 17.24
N ASP A 222 9.08 -12.59 17.94
CA ASP A 222 8.81 -11.14 18.02
C ASP A 222 8.77 -10.45 16.66
N GLY A 223 9.39 -11.06 15.65
CA GLY A 223 9.45 -10.60 14.29
C GLY A 223 8.30 -11.00 13.39
N SER A 224 7.23 -11.55 13.93
CA SER A 224 6.25 -12.22 13.10
C SER A 224 4.84 -12.14 13.66
N GLN A 225 3.87 -12.46 12.80
CA GLN A 225 2.47 -12.60 13.16
C GLN A 225 1.92 -13.90 12.58
N HIS A 226 1.20 -14.67 13.40
CA HIS A 226 0.43 -15.83 12.96
C HIS A 226 -1.03 -15.64 13.38
N LYS A 227 -1.78 -14.89 12.56
CA LYS A 227 -3.21 -14.62 12.79
C LYS A 227 -4.12 -15.65 12.11
N TYR A 228 -3.73 -16.11 10.92
CA TYR A 228 -4.51 -17.02 10.09
C TYR A 228 -3.73 -18.31 9.91
N PRO A 229 -4.33 -19.50 10.13
CA PRO A 229 -3.61 -20.77 10.21
C PRO A 229 -2.69 -21.06 9.03
N GLN A 230 -3.05 -20.63 7.83
CA GLN A 230 -2.29 -20.96 6.62
C GLN A 230 -1.11 -20.02 6.37
N CYS A 231 -1.04 -18.85 7.01
CA CYS A 231 -0.15 -17.77 6.62
C CYS A 231 0.72 -17.30 7.80
N GLN A 232 2.03 -17.51 7.68
CA GLN A 232 3.02 -16.92 8.57
C GLN A 232 3.52 -15.59 8.00
N LEU A 233 3.27 -14.49 8.72
CA LEU A 233 3.72 -13.15 8.33
C LEU A 233 5.03 -12.80 9.03
N ILE A 234 6.07 -12.43 8.28
CA ILE A 234 7.42 -12.21 8.80
C ILE A 234 7.88 -10.78 8.48
N PHE A 235 8.35 -10.07 9.51
CA PHE A 235 8.94 -8.74 9.45
C PHE A 235 10.43 -8.86 9.67
N ASP A 236 11.15 -9.20 8.60
CA ASP A 236 12.59 -9.46 8.69
C ASP A 236 13.40 -8.21 9.04
N LYS A 237 14.48 -8.33 9.82
CA LYS A 237 15.33 -7.17 10.18
C LYS A 237 15.87 -6.37 8.97
N THR A 238 15.95 -6.97 7.79
CA THR A 238 16.42 -6.31 6.57
C THR A 238 15.32 -5.62 5.76
N THR A 239 14.05 -5.81 6.10
CA THR A 239 12.90 -5.28 5.35
C THR A 239 12.18 -4.16 6.10
N GLN A 240 12.83 -3.57 7.10
CA GLN A 240 12.24 -2.57 8.01
C GLN A 240 12.14 -1.15 7.43
N ASN A 241 12.65 -0.95 6.22
CA ASN A 241 12.60 0.34 5.53
C ASN A 241 11.87 0.20 4.18
N CYS A 242 11.51 1.33 3.57
CA CYS A 242 10.89 1.41 2.25
C CYS A 242 11.78 2.19 1.28
N PHE A 243 11.49 2.11 -0.03
CA PHE A 243 12.20 2.89 -1.05
C PHE A 243 11.67 4.32 -1.09
N SER A 244 10.36 4.48 -0.92
CA SER A 244 9.69 5.75 -0.65
C SER A 244 8.60 5.50 0.39
N PHE A 245 8.22 6.52 1.14
CA PHE A 245 7.10 6.42 2.08
C PHE A 245 5.81 6.84 1.40
N CYS A 246 4.79 6.00 1.56
CA CYS A 246 3.44 6.36 1.16
C CYS A 246 2.89 7.34 2.19
N THR A 247 2.27 8.43 1.76
CA THR A 247 1.61 9.40 2.65
C THR A 247 0.54 8.76 3.54
N TYR A 248 -0.02 7.63 3.10
CA TYR A 248 -1.02 6.87 3.83
C TYR A 248 -0.51 5.62 4.57
N CYS A 249 0.80 5.47 4.77
CA CYS A 249 1.38 4.23 5.28
C CYS A 249 0.76 3.81 6.63
N PHE A 250 -0.10 2.77 6.64
CA PHE A 250 -0.68 2.24 7.89
C PHE A 250 0.36 1.57 8.81
N ARG A 251 1.59 1.37 8.32
CA ARG A 251 2.73 0.86 9.10
C ARG A 251 3.73 1.97 9.43
N HIS A 252 3.28 3.23 9.53
CA HIS A 252 4.15 4.36 9.80
C HIS A 252 5.01 4.15 11.07
N ALA A 253 4.49 3.53 12.13
CA ALA A 253 5.27 3.19 13.34
C ALA A 253 6.43 2.22 13.05
N GLN A 254 6.20 1.21 12.21
CA GLN A 254 7.22 0.24 11.83
C GLN A 254 8.38 0.92 11.09
N VAL A 255 8.09 1.85 10.18
CA VAL A 255 9.13 2.57 9.41
C VAL A 255 9.74 3.75 10.17
N ARG A 256 9.02 4.29 11.16
CA ARG A 256 9.54 5.34 12.05
C ARG A 256 10.59 4.80 13.01
N GLY A 257 10.46 3.55 13.46
CA GLY A 257 11.40 2.95 14.38
C GLY A 257 10.86 2.84 15.81
N ASP A 258 9.55 2.72 15.99
CA ASP A 258 8.91 2.79 17.30
C ASP A 258 9.22 1.56 18.18
N GLU A 259 8.96 1.64 19.49
CA GLU A 259 9.37 0.61 20.46
C GLU A 259 8.68 -0.75 20.27
N ASP A 260 7.51 -0.78 19.63
CA ASP A 260 6.62 -1.94 19.50
C ASP A 260 6.75 -2.70 18.16
N MET A 261 7.83 -2.42 17.42
CA MET A 261 8.14 -3.01 16.12
C MET A 261 8.26 -4.54 16.12
N PHE A 262 7.75 -5.15 15.05
CA PHE A 262 8.06 -6.55 14.74
C PHE A 262 9.41 -6.67 14.03
N ILE A 263 10.40 -7.36 14.61
CA ILE A 263 11.73 -7.55 13.99
C ILE A 263 12.21 -9.00 14.11
N GLN A 264 12.22 -9.75 13.00
CA GLN A 264 12.74 -11.12 12.94
C GLN A 264 14.24 -11.09 12.67
N LYS A 265 15.02 -11.54 13.66
CA LYS A 265 16.48 -11.59 13.56
C LYS A 265 16.97 -12.96 13.09
N GLU A 266 16.52 -14.01 13.77
CA GLU A 266 16.96 -15.39 13.59
C GLU A 266 16.00 -16.13 12.66
N ILE A 267 16.52 -16.61 11.53
CA ILE A 267 15.72 -17.32 10.52
C ILE A 267 15.42 -18.75 10.98
N ASP A 268 16.38 -19.40 11.64
CA ASP A 268 16.25 -20.78 12.13
C ASP A 268 15.06 -20.95 13.11
N GLN A 269 14.75 -19.90 13.89
CA GLN A 269 13.57 -19.86 14.74
C GLN A 269 12.27 -20.00 13.95
N ILE A 270 12.17 -19.35 12.78
CA ILE A 270 11.01 -19.50 11.88
C ILE A 270 10.93 -20.94 11.39
N HIS A 271 12.03 -21.56 10.98
CA HIS A 271 12.01 -22.95 10.54
C HIS A 271 11.57 -23.91 11.63
N ARG A 272 12.08 -23.75 12.87
CA ARG A 272 11.62 -24.53 14.03
C ARG A 272 10.12 -24.34 14.28
N TYR A 273 9.64 -23.10 14.22
CA TYR A 273 8.22 -22.81 14.34
C TYR A 273 7.38 -23.53 13.27
N LEU A 274 7.78 -23.43 12.00
CA LEU A 274 7.09 -24.09 10.88
C LEU A 274 7.17 -25.62 10.97
N LYS A 275 8.17 -26.19 11.63
CA LYS A 275 8.20 -27.64 11.89
C LYS A 275 7.08 -28.08 12.84
N VAL A 276 6.70 -27.24 13.79
CA VAL A 276 5.60 -27.53 14.72
C VAL A 276 4.23 -27.20 14.09
N HIS A 277 4.14 -26.11 13.34
CA HIS A 277 2.89 -25.56 12.80
C HIS A 277 2.60 -25.98 11.35
N LYS A 278 2.18 -27.24 11.17
CA LYS A 278 1.95 -27.85 9.85
C LYS A 278 0.73 -27.31 9.09
N GLU A 279 -0.13 -26.55 9.76
CA GLU A 279 -1.24 -25.81 9.15
C GLU A 279 -0.77 -24.68 8.24
N VAL A 280 0.45 -24.17 8.45
CA VAL A 280 1.02 -23.08 7.65
C VAL A 280 1.40 -23.61 6.28
N THR A 281 0.97 -22.93 5.22
CA THR A 281 1.31 -23.32 3.83
C THR A 281 1.85 -22.15 3.01
N ASP A 282 1.75 -20.94 3.56
CA ASP A 282 2.13 -19.68 2.95
C ASP A 282 3.04 -18.88 3.89
N MET A 283 4.21 -18.50 3.41
CA MET A 283 5.15 -17.64 4.13
C MET A 283 5.19 -16.26 3.46
N LEU A 284 4.69 -15.23 4.15
CA LEU A 284 4.68 -13.86 3.65
C LEU A 284 5.75 -13.03 4.36
N ILE A 285 6.79 -12.66 3.63
CA ILE A 285 7.83 -11.74 4.10
C ILE A 285 7.45 -10.31 3.71
N THR A 286 7.46 -9.44 4.70
CA THR A 286 7.04 -8.04 4.60
C THR A 286 7.89 -7.17 5.53
N GLY A 287 7.42 -5.97 5.85
CA GLY A 287 8.07 -5.03 6.75
C GLY A 287 7.58 -3.63 6.43
N GLY A 288 8.54 -2.73 6.23
CA GLY A 288 8.37 -1.64 5.28
C GLY A 288 8.24 -2.19 3.86
N ASP A 289 9.29 -2.84 3.34
CA ASP A 289 9.30 -3.35 1.97
C ASP A 289 10.18 -4.62 1.82
N GLY A 290 9.56 -5.73 1.39
CA GLY A 290 10.22 -7.03 1.19
C GLY A 290 11.29 -7.04 0.11
N GLY A 291 11.27 -6.09 -0.81
CA GLY A 291 12.25 -5.93 -1.89
C GLY A 291 13.64 -5.51 -1.40
N TYR A 292 13.77 -5.03 -0.16
CA TYR A 292 15.06 -4.74 0.47
C TYR A 292 15.87 -5.98 0.85
N MET A 293 15.23 -7.16 0.91
CA MET A 293 15.89 -8.35 1.40
C MET A 293 17.10 -8.73 0.54
N PRO A 294 18.31 -8.89 1.13
CA PRO A 294 19.45 -9.39 0.39
C PRO A 294 19.24 -10.83 -0.08
N ALA A 295 19.71 -11.17 -1.28
CA ALA A 295 19.56 -12.51 -1.86
C ALA A 295 20.08 -13.64 -0.93
N SER A 296 21.22 -13.42 -0.27
CA SER A 296 21.79 -14.40 0.68
C SER A 296 20.90 -14.64 1.90
N ARG A 297 20.16 -13.61 2.33
CA ARG A 297 19.23 -13.73 3.45
C ARG A 297 17.93 -14.40 3.01
N PHE A 298 17.44 -14.10 1.82
CA PHE A 298 16.26 -14.79 1.27
C PHE A 298 16.55 -16.28 1.02
N ASP A 299 17.74 -16.62 0.49
CA ASP A 299 18.20 -18.00 0.30
C ASP A 299 18.21 -18.78 1.63
N GLN A 300 18.61 -18.15 2.74
CA GLN A 300 18.52 -18.76 4.08
C GLN A 300 17.08 -19.12 4.47
N TYR A 301 16.08 -18.27 4.15
CA TYR A 301 14.68 -18.59 4.42
C TYR A 301 14.19 -19.78 3.59
N VAL A 302 14.55 -19.84 2.31
CA VAL A 302 13.88 -20.72 1.36
C VAL A 302 14.58 -22.05 1.10
N THR A 303 15.91 -22.12 1.25
CA THR A 303 16.67 -23.36 1.04
C THR A 303 16.16 -24.51 1.92
N PRO A 304 15.91 -24.31 3.23
CA PRO A 304 15.34 -25.37 4.07
C PRO A 304 13.94 -25.82 3.65
N LEU A 305 13.15 -24.95 3.00
CA LEU A 305 11.81 -25.34 2.49
C LEU A 305 11.89 -26.38 1.36
N MET A 306 13.02 -26.42 0.65
CA MET A 306 13.28 -27.36 -0.45
C MET A 306 14.00 -28.63 0.03
N GLU A 307 14.85 -28.51 1.06
CA GLU A 307 15.73 -29.58 1.52
C GLU A 307 15.18 -30.38 2.71
N ASP A 308 14.38 -29.74 3.57
CA ASP A 308 13.83 -30.37 4.77
C ASP A 308 12.43 -30.94 4.52
N ARG A 309 12.30 -32.26 4.69
CA ARG A 309 11.03 -32.98 4.52
C ARG A 309 9.92 -32.47 5.43
N GLU A 310 10.28 -31.95 6.60
CA GLU A 310 9.32 -31.40 7.55
C GLU A 310 8.73 -30.07 7.09
N LEU A 311 9.40 -29.34 6.20
CA LEU A 311 8.99 -28.03 5.70
C LEU A 311 8.30 -28.07 4.33
N LEU A 312 8.17 -29.25 3.71
CA LEU A 312 7.51 -29.44 2.40
C LEU A 312 6.03 -29.03 2.35
N HIS A 313 5.40 -28.79 3.50
CA HIS A 313 4.04 -28.30 3.59
C HIS A 313 3.93 -26.81 3.17
N ILE A 314 5.03 -26.06 3.19
CA ILE A 314 5.08 -24.70 2.64
C ILE A 314 5.06 -24.76 1.12
N LYS A 315 4.03 -24.15 0.51
CA LYS A 315 3.78 -24.17 -0.94
C LYS A 315 4.01 -22.82 -1.58
N THR A 316 3.86 -21.75 -0.82
CA THR A 316 3.93 -20.39 -1.33
C THR A 316 4.86 -19.56 -0.45
N VAL A 317 5.73 -18.79 -1.10
CA VAL A 317 6.54 -17.76 -0.47
C VAL A 317 6.19 -16.44 -1.14
N ARG A 318 5.87 -15.43 -0.34
CA ARG A 318 5.44 -14.13 -0.83
C ARG A 318 6.38 -13.04 -0.35
N LEU A 319 6.74 -12.14 -1.26
CA LEU A 319 7.42 -10.88 -0.93
C LEU A 319 6.42 -9.75 -1.11
N ALA A 320 6.03 -9.10 -0.02
CA ALA A 320 5.23 -7.86 -0.08
C ALA A 320 6.14 -6.65 -0.23
N THR A 321 6.05 -6.00 -1.39
CA THR A 321 6.99 -4.97 -1.80
C THR A 321 6.33 -3.98 -2.75
N ARG A 322 6.76 -2.72 -2.65
CA ARG A 322 6.38 -1.63 -3.53
C ARG A 322 7.53 -1.21 -4.44
N SER A 323 8.59 -2.01 -4.55
CA SER A 323 9.77 -1.62 -5.32
C SER A 323 9.49 -1.46 -6.82
N LEU A 324 8.49 -2.15 -7.38
CA LEU A 324 8.09 -1.92 -8.78
C LEU A 324 7.50 -0.52 -9.03
N THR A 325 6.97 0.13 -7.99
CA THR A 325 6.50 1.52 -8.04
C THR A 325 7.63 2.50 -7.71
N PHE A 326 8.49 2.19 -6.75
CA PHE A 326 9.41 3.17 -6.15
C PHE A 326 10.87 3.04 -6.54
N GLN A 327 11.32 1.85 -6.98
CA GLN A 327 12.72 1.60 -7.37
C GLN A 327 12.84 0.40 -8.33
N PRO A 328 12.11 0.35 -9.45
CA PRO A 328 12.16 -0.79 -10.38
C PRO A 328 13.55 -0.99 -11.01
N GLU A 329 14.39 0.05 -11.06
CA GLU A 329 15.77 0.00 -11.58
C GLU A 329 16.62 -1.06 -10.87
N MET A 330 16.34 -1.36 -9.60
CA MET A 330 17.11 -2.34 -8.85
C MET A 330 17.04 -3.73 -9.49
N ILE A 331 15.93 -4.06 -10.15
CA ILE A 331 15.72 -5.33 -10.83
C ILE A 331 16.47 -5.35 -12.16
N LEU A 332 16.79 -4.20 -12.74
CA LEU A 332 17.48 -4.04 -14.03
C LEU A 332 18.99 -3.85 -13.88
N SER A 333 19.61 -4.58 -12.95
CA SER A 333 21.05 -4.64 -12.73
C SER A 333 21.50 -6.07 -12.46
N HIS A 334 22.72 -6.41 -12.86
CA HIS A 334 23.41 -7.66 -12.54
C HIS A 334 23.63 -7.86 -11.03
N LYS A 335 23.60 -6.79 -10.23
CA LYS A 335 23.59 -6.92 -8.76
C LYS A 335 22.38 -7.72 -8.26
N TYR A 336 21.29 -7.71 -9.01
CA TYR A 336 20.05 -8.42 -8.69
C TYR A 336 20.04 -9.88 -9.18
N ASP A 337 20.97 -10.29 -10.05
CA ASP A 337 20.99 -11.64 -10.63
C ASP A 337 21.10 -12.74 -9.56
N LYS A 338 21.75 -12.46 -8.42
CA LYS A 338 21.78 -13.40 -7.29
C LYS A 338 20.40 -13.64 -6.70
N MET A 339 19.54 -12.63 -6.67
CA MET A 339 18.16 -12.77 -6.22
C MET A 339 17.35 -13.54 -7.27
N LEU A 340 17.51 -13.23 -8.56
CA LEU A 340 16.87 -13.95 -9.66
C LEU A 340 17.22 -15.45 -9.63
N ALA A 341 18.48 -15.80 -9.35
CA ALA A 341 18.88 -17.20 -9.18
C ALA A 341 18.19 -17.90 -8.00
N VAL A 342 17.88 -17.19 -6.90
CA VAL A 342 17.08 -17.76 -5.79
C VAL A 342 15.62 -17.96 -6.23
N PHE A 343 15.09 -17.06 -7.06
CA PHE A 343 13.75 -17.19 -7.61
C PHE A 343 13.64 -18.40 -8.55
N ASP A 344 14.65 -18.62 -9.40
CA ASP A 344 14.73 -19.80 -10.26
C ASP A 344 14.76 -21.10 -9.43
N LYS A 345 15.56 -21.16 -8.35
CA LYS A 345 15.57 -22.32 -7.44
C LYS A 345 14.19 -22.62 -6.86
N LEU A 346 13.46 -21.60 -6.39
CA LEU A 346 12.11 -21.77 -5.87
C LEU A 346 11.17 -22.35 -6.93
N HIS A 347 11.22 -21.80 -8.14
CA HIS A 347 10.42 -22.24 -9.28
C HIS A 347 10.71 -23.71 -9.65
N GLU A 348 11.99 -24.07 -9.76
CA GLU A 348 12.45 -25.42 -10.09
C GLU A 348 12.06 -26.46 -9.03
N ASN A 349 11.93 -26.06 -7.77
CA ASN A 349 11.53 -26.92 -6.66
C ASN A 349 10.01 -26.89 -6.37
N GLY A 350 9.22 -26.26 -7.24
CA GLY A 350 7.75 -26.27 -7.16
C GLY A 350 7.18 -25.41 -6.02
N ILE A 351 7.96 -24.45 -5.52
CA ILE A 351 7.49 -23.46 -4.55
C ILE A 351 7.04 -22.21 -5.32
N GLN A 352 5.77 -21.83 -5.16
CA GLN A 352 5.27 -20.62 -5.81
C GLN A 352 5.83 -19.37 -5.13
N LEU A 353 6.73 -18.67 -5.82
CA LEU A 353 7.13 -17.33 -5.43
C LEU A 353 6.12 -16.30 -5.94
N ALA A 354 5.46 -15.60 -5.02
CA ALA A 354 4.58 -14.49 -5.37
C ALA A 354 5.16 -13.13 -4.97
N TRP A 355 5.30 -12.25 -5.96
CA TRP A 355 5.64 -10.86 -5.77
C TRP A 355 4.36 -10.05 -5.57
N MET A 356 4.08 -9.66 -4.33
CA MET A 356 2.90 -8.90 -3.97
C MET A 356 3.19 -7.41 -4.16
N ALA A 357 3.04 -6.97 -5.41
CA ALA A 357 3.18 -5.58 -5.84
C ALA A 357 2.08 -4.69 -5.24
N HIS A 358 2.35 -3.39 -5.19
CA HIS A 358 1.42 -2.40 -4.63
C HIS A 358 1.22 -1.23 -5.60
N PHE A 359 0.26 -1.40 -6.51
CA PHE A 359 -0.14 -0.37 -7.48
C PHE A 359 -1.53 0.19 -7.13
N SER A 360 -1.66 1.51 -6.99
CA SER A 360 -2.93 2.21 -6.72
C SER A 360 -3.49 2.91 -7.96
N THR A 361 -2.63 3.31 -8.89
CA THR A 361 -3.00 3.99 -10.15
C THR A 361 -2.23 3.42 -11.35
N PRO A 362 -2.79 3.43 -12.58
CA PRO A 362 -2.09 3.09 -13.82
C PRO A 362 -0.72 3.76 -14.00
N ARG A 363 -0.59 5.00 -13.53
CA ARG A 363 0.60 5.83 -13.72
C ARG A 363 1.85 5.26 -13.04
N GLU A 364 1.68 4.56 -11.91
CA GLU A 364 2.78 3.89 -11.20
C GLU A 364 3.44 2.79 -12.06
N LEU A 365 2.70 2.19 -13.01
CA LEU A 365 3.17 1.05 -13.80
C LEU A 365 3.56 1.44 -15.22
N LEU A 366 2.86 2.38 -15.85
CA LEU A 366 3.02 2.71 -17.27
C LEU A 366 4.23 3.62 -17.56
N ASN A 367 5.41 3.16 -17.18
CA ASN A 367 6.72 3.72 -17.50
C ASN A 367 7.67 2.61 -17.98
N PRO A 368 8.73 2.93 -18.75
CA PRO A 368 9.60 1.90 -19.33
C PRO A 368 10.32 1.07 -18.26
N THR A 369 10.72 1.67 -17.13
CA THR A 369 11.48 0.97 -16.09
C THR A 369 10.65 -0.12 -15.42
N THR A 370 9.44 0.21 -14.98
CA THR A 370 8.53 -0.74 -14.31
C THR A 370 8.10 -1.85 -15.24
N ILE A 371 7.78 -1.53 -16.50
CA ILE A 371 7.44 -2.54 -17.53
C ILE A 371 8.58 -3.53 -17.73
N ALA A 372 9.81 -3.05 -17.87
CA ALA A 372 10.98 -3.91 -18.04
C ALA A 372 11.24 -4.77 -16.79
N ALA A 373 11.16 -4.19 -15.60
CA ALA A 373 11.36 -4.90 -14.33
C ALA A 373 10.34 -6.02 -14.12
N ILE A 374 9.05 -5.75 -14.38
CA ILE A 374 7.98 -6.76 -14.35
C ILE A 374 8.33 -7.94 -15.26
N ARG A 375 8.72 -7.66 -16.50
CA ARG A 375 9.01 -8.71 -17.49
C ARG A 375 10.26 -9.51 -17.14
N ARG A 376 11.25 -8.87 -16.52
CA ARG A 376 12.46 -9.56 -16.02
C ARG A 376 12.09 -10.52 -14.90
N LEU A 377 11.31 -10.09 -13.90
CA LEU A 377 10.83 -10.99 -12.84
C LEU A 377 10.04 -12.18 -13.40
N GLN A 378 9.14 -11.95 -14.36
CA GLN A 378 8.33 -13.01 -14.97
C GLN A 378 9.15 -14.06 -15.72
N ARG A 379 10.29 -13.67 -16.31
CA ARG A 379 11.22 -14.60 -16.96
C ARG A 379 11.85 -15.58 -15.97
N HIS A 380 11.95 -15.19 -14.70
CA HIS A 380 12.46 -15.99 -13.60
C HIS A 380 11.34 -16.66 -12.78
N GLY A 381 10.21 -16.97 -13.42
CA GLY A 381 9.12 -17.73 -12.82
C GLY A 381 8.35 -17.03 -11.70
N VAL A 382 8.59 -15.73 -11.47
CA VAL A 382 7.93 -14.96 -10.41
C VAL A 382 6.47 -14.69 -10.76
N VAL A 383 5.55 -15.11 -9.89
CA VAL A 383 4.13 -14.78 -10.01
C VAL A 383 3.87 -13.39 -9.42
N ILE A 384 3.57 -12.41 -10.24
CA ILE A 384 3.27 -11.06 -9.74
C ILE A 384 1.76 -10.92 -9.48
N ARG A 385 1.41 -10.40 -8.32
CA ARG A 385 0.04 -10.04 -7.94
C ARG A 385 0.02 -8.60 -7.42
N SER A 386 -1.04 -7.84 -7.70
CA SER A 386 -1.19 -6.49 -7.14
C SER A 386 -2.14 -6.50 -5.94
N GLN A 387 -1.84 -5.70 -4.92
CA GLN A 387 -2.71 -5.41 -3.79
C GLN A 387 -2.60 -3.95 -3.41
N SER A 388 -3.72 -3.26 -3.16
CA SER A 388 -3.67 -1.83 -2.88
C SER A 388 -4.98 -1.32 -2.24
N PRO A 389 -4.91 -0.32 -1.34
CA PRO A 389 -6.10 0.29 -0.79
C PRO A 389 -6.73 1.30 -1.75
N MET A 390 -8.04 1.49 -1.64
CA MET A 390 -8.75 2.64 -2.22
C MET A 390 -8.54 3.84 -1.32
N MET A 391 -7.80 4.84 -1.83
CA MET A 391 -7.38 6.01 -1.06
C MET A 391 -7.82 7.27 -1.78
N ASN A 392 -8.47 8.17 -1.03
CA ASN A 392 -8.86 9.48 -1.54
C ASN A 392 -7.65 10.23 -2.11
N HIS A 393 -7.88 11.06 -3.12
CA HIS A 393 -6.89 11.79 -3.92
C HIS A 393 -5.94 10.93 -4.78
N ILE A 394 -5.83 9.62 -4.54
CA ILE A 394 -4.85 8.75 -5.22
C ILE A 394 -5.55 7.80 -6.19
N SER A 395 -6.53 7.05 -5.70
CA SER A 395 -7.27 6.01 -6.45
C SER A 395 -8.79 6.05 -6.20
N LEU A 396 -9.22 6.95 -5.33
CA LEU A 396 -10.59 7.35 -5.06
C LEU A 396 -10.63 8.88 -5.18
N PHE A 397 -11.65 9.42 -5.84
CA PHE A 397 -11.72 10.83 -6.19
C PHE A 397 -13.08 11.42 -5.86
N GLU A 398 -13.09 12.73 -5.66
CA GLU A 398 -14.28 13.52 -5.36
C GLU A 398 -14.64 14.46 -6.50
N HIS A 399 -15.93 14.78 -6.59
CA HIS A 399 -16.43 15.92 -7.33
C HIS A 399 -16.11 17.23 -6.59
N LYS A 400 -16.26 18.35 -7.29
CA LYS A 400 -15.98 19.69 -6.72
C LYS A 400 -16.88 20.07 -5.53
N ASP A 401 -17.99 19.36 -5.33
CA ASP A 401 -18.91 19.55 -4.21
C ASP A 401 -18.61 18.63 -3.00
N GLY A 402 -17.53 17.84 -3.07
CA GLY A 402 -17.11 16.91 -2.01
C GLY A 402 -17.81 15.55 -2.04
N THR A 403 -18.70 15.30 -3.01
CA THR A 403 -19.30 13.97 -3.18
C THR A 403 -18.33 13.03 -3.91
N ILE A 404 -18.38 11.72 -3.62
CA ILE A 404 -17.47 10.75 -4.23
C ILE A 404 -17.80 10.55 -5.72
N ASP A 405 -16.80 10.72 -6.57
CA ASP A 405 -16.88 10.43 -8.01
C ASP A 405 -16.70 8.93 -8.25
N ILE A 406 -17.83 8.20 -8.22
CA ILE A 406 -17.88 6.75 -8.38
C ILE A 406 -17.29 6.33 -9.73
N ASP A 407 -17.57 7.07 -10.80
CA ASP A 407 -17.19 6.71 -12.16
C ASP A 407 -15.69 6.92 -12.40
N ARG A 408 -15.13 8.08 -12.02
CA ARG A 408 -13.68 8.36 -12.11
C ARG A 408 -12.89 7.38 -11.24
N SER A 409 -13.34 7.15 -10.02
CA SER A 409 -12.70 6.21 -9.09
C SER A 409 -12.69 4.79 -9.64
N ALA A 410 -13.84 4.28 -10.11
CA ALA A 410 -13.90 2.96 -10.72
C ALA A 410 -13.06 2.87 -11.99
N GLN A 411 -13.05 3.90 -12.84
CA GLN A 411 -12.29 3.90 -14.09
C GLN A 411 -10.79 3.78 -13.85
N ASN A 412 -10.23 4.44 -12.83
CA ASN A 412 -8.82 4.27 -12.43
C ASN A 412 -8.47 2.80 -12.19
N TRP A 413 -9.31 2.08 -11.43
CA TRP A 413 -9.08 0.68 -11.10
C TRP A 413 -9.34 -0.26 -12.27
N ILE A 414 -10.33 0.03 -13.12
CA ILE A 414 -10.62 -0.73 -14.34
C ILE A 414 -9.43 -0.64 -15.29
N ASP A 415 -8.93 0.57 -15.55
CA ASP A 415 -7.74 0.81 -16.38
C ASP A 415 -6.54 0.05 -15.81
N LEU A 416 -6.26 0.21 -14.52
CA LEU A 416 -5.16 -0.46 -13.85
C LEU A 416 -5.28 -1.97 -13.96
N SER A 417 -6.47 -2.54 -13.78
CA SER A 417 -6.70 -3.99 -13.87
C SER A 417 -6.43 -4.51 -15.28
N ASN A 418 -6.84 -3.79 -16.32
CA ASN A 418 -6.60 -4.19 -17.70
C ASN A 418 -5.13 -4.00 -18.12
N ILE A 419 -4.45 -2.99 -17.60
CA ILE A 419 -3.00 -2.82 -17.76
C ILE A 419 -2.24 -3.97 -17.10
N LEU A 420 -2.59 -4.30 -15.86
CA LEU A 420 -2.02 -5.44 -15.14
C LEU A 420 -2.26 -6.74 -15.92
N ALA A 421 -3.47 -6.97 -16.42
CA ALA A 421 -3.78 -8.15 -17.24
C ALA A 421 -2.93 -8.21 -18.52
N THR A 422 -2.71 -7.08 -19.19
CA THR A 422 -1.82 -6.98 -20.36
C THR A 422 -0.38 -7.37 -20.00
N MET A 423 0.02 -7.11 -18.76
CA MET A 423 1.32 -7.49 -18.19
C MET A 423 1.31 -8.86 -17.51
N LEU A 424 0.27 -9.69 -17.66
CA LEU A 424 0.14 -11.00 -16.97
C LEU A 424 0.16 -10.92 -15.44
N ILE A 425 -0.37 -9.83 -14.89
CA ILE A 425 -0.55 -9.58 -13.46
C ILE A 425 -2.03 -9.60 -13.15
N SER A 426 -2.39 -10.09 -11.96
CA SER A 426 -3.77 -10.06 -11.47
C SER A 426 -3.85 -9.43 -10.09
N PHE A 427 -5.00 -8.84 -9.78
CA PHE A 427 -5.27 -8.32 -8.44
C PHE A 427 -5.50 -9.47 -7.45
N HIS A 428 -4.67 -9.50 -6.41
CA HIS A 428 -4.96 -10.30 -5.23
C HIS A 428 -6.07 -9.66 -4.39
N SER A 429 -6.01 -8.34 -4.16
CA SER A 429 -7.00 -7.64 -3.34
C SER A 429 -7.03 -6.14 -3.58
N MET A 430 -8.24 -5.59 -3.64
CA MET A 430 -8.52 -4.17 -3.38
C MET A 430 -9.16 -4.07 -1.99
N TYR A 431 -8.80 -3.08 -1.18
CA TYR A 431 -9.26 -2.98 0.21
C TYR A 431 -9.52 -1.55 0.67
N CYS A 432 -10.32 -1.38 1.71
CA CYS A 432 -10.56 -0.08 2.34
C CYS A 432 -9.31 0.36 3.14
N ALA A 433 -9.11 1.66 3.29
CA ALA A 433 -8.05 2.19 4.15
C ALA A 433 -8.21 1.67 5.59
N ARG A 434 -7.09 1.41 6.26
CA ARG A 434 -7.09 1.03 7.67
C ARG A 434 -7.23 2.28 8.55
N PRO A 435 -7.94 2.21 9.69
CA PRO A 435 -8.15 3.34 10.60
C PRO A 435 -6.88 3.63 11.41
N THR A 436 -5.85 4.15 10.74
CA THR A 436 -4.53 4.50 11.28
C THR A 436 -4.04 5.81 10.65
N GLY A 437 -3.26 6.60 11.38
CA GLY A 437 -2.75 7.89 10.91
C GLY A 437 -3.87 8.83 10.47
N GLU A 438 -3.66 9.53 9.35
CA GLU A 438 -4.64 10.48 8.78
C GLU A 438 -5.78 9.79 8.01
N HIS A 439 -6.44 8.82 8.66
CA HIS A 439 -7.50 8.02 8.05
C HIS A 439 -8.63 8.87 7.45
N HIS A 440 -9.00 9.96 8.12
CA HIS A 440 -10.03 10.89 7.67
C HIS A 440 -9.72 11.49 6.28
N TYR A 441 -8.45 11.75 5.99
CA TYR A 441 -8.01 12.38 4.73
C TYR A 441 -8.11 11.41 3.54
N PHE A 442 -7.89 10.11 3.79
CA PHE A 442 -7.79 9.11 2.72
C PHE A 442 -9.06 8.28 2.50
N THR A 443 -10.15 8.53 3.22
CA THR A 443 -11.33 7.66 3.20
C THR A 443 -12.58 8.30 2.67
N ALA A 444 -13.53 7.43 2.36
CA ALA A 444 -14.88 7.74 1.95
C ALA A 444 -15.86 6.78 2.64
N PRO A 445 -17.16 7.11 2.70
CA PRO A 445 -18.17 6.20 3.22
C PRO A 445 -18.17 4.83 2.54
N LEU A 446 -18.36 3.77 3.31
CA LEU A 446 -18.37 2.38 2.81
C LEU A 446 -19.43 2.18 1.73
N SER A 447 -20.56 2.87 1.83
CA SER A 447 -21.62 2.94 0.81
C SER A 447 -21.08 3.32 -0.57
N ASP A 448 -20.19 4.31 -0.65
CA ASP A 448 -19.65 4.81 -1.91
C ASP A 448 -18.48 3.95 -2.39
N VAL A 449 -17.60 3.51 -1.48
CA VAL A 449 -16.52 2.57 -1.82
C VAL A 449 -17.09 1.25 -2.36
N SER A 450 -18.21 0.77 -1.80
CA SER A 450 -18.93 -0.41 -2.31
C SER A 450 -19.44 -0.18 -3.74
N LYS A 451 -20.06 0.97 -4.04
CA LYS A 451 -20.54 1.29 -5.40
C LYS A 451 -19.40 1.35 -6.41
N ILE A 452 -18.23 1.89 -6.02
CA ILE A 452 -17.01 1.88 -6.84
C ILE A 452 -16.61 0.44 -7.16
N PHE A 453 -16.51 -0.42 -6.13
CA PHE A 453 -16.12 -1.81 -6.31
C PHE A 453 -17.13 -2.61 -7.15
N ASP A 454 -18.43 -2.41 -6.95
CA ASP A 454 -19.48 -3.04 -7.74
C ASP A 454 -19.33 -2.70 -9.23
N LYS A 455 -19.01 -1.44 -9.54
CA LYS A 455 -18.74 -1.02 -10.92
C LYS A 455 -17.50 -1.71 -11.48
N ILE A 456 -16.39 -1.72 -10.74
CA ILE A 456 -15.16 -2.44 -11.14
C ILE A 456 -15.46 -3.91 -11.44
N TYR A 457 -16.19 -4.58 -10.56
CA TYR A 457 -16.51 -6.00 -10.67
C TYR A 457 -17.42 -6.29 -11.88
N ARG A 458 -18.37 -5.41 -12.20
CA ARG A 458 -19.24 -5.54 -13.38
C ARG A 458 -18.50 -5.36 -14.69
N GLU A 459 -17.60 -4.38 -14.77
CA GLU A 459 -16.91 -4.00 -16.02
C GLU A 459 -15.75 -4.95 -16.36
N LEU A 460 -15.10 -5.55 -15.37
CA LEU A 460 -13.97 -6.44 -15.61
C LEU A 460 -14.41 -7.86 -16.04
N PRO A 461 -13.70 -8.49 -16.99
CA PRO A 461 -13.87 -9.91 -17.27
C PRO A 461 -13.49 -10.72 -16.03
N SER A 462 -14.17 -11.85 -15.81
CA SER A 462 -14.06 -12.61 -14.56
C SER A 462 -12.63 -12.99 -14.16
N ILE A 463 -11.76 -13.26 -15.14
CA ILE A 463 -10.35 -13.61 -14.91
C ILE A 463 -9.48 -12.42 -14.44
N ASN A 464 -9.91 -11.19 -14.68
CA ASN A 464 -9.20 -9.97 -14.28
C ASN A 464 -9.79 -9.32 -13.02
N ARG A 465 -10.88 -9.87 -12.47
CA ARG A 465 -11.46 -9.38 -11.22
C ARG A 465 -10.50 -9.69 -10.05
N PRO A 466 -10.46 -8.84 -9.01
CA PRO A 466 -9.71 -9.14 -7.80
C PRO A 466 -10.11 -10.51 -7.22
N SER A 467 -9.12 -11.27 -6.74
CA SER A 467 -9.37 -12.59 -6.11
C SER A 467 -10.25 -12.49 -4.85
N ARG A 468 -10.27 -11.32 -4.20
CA ARG A 468 -11.08 -11.03 -3.02
C ARG A 468 -12.03 -9.88 -3.34
N HIS A 469 -13.25 -9.97 -2.83
CA HIS A 469 -14.16 -8.83 -2.84
C HIS A 469 -13.61 -7.71 -1.93
N LEU A 470 -14.03 -6.45 -2.14
CA LEU A 470 -13.63 -5.30 -1.32
C LEU A 470 -13.66 -5.67 0.17
N SER A 471 -12.54 -5.48 0.87
CA SER A 471 -12.40 -5.91 2.26
C SER A 471 -11.78 -4.84 3.15
N MET A 472 -12.10 -4.90 4.44
CA MET A 472 -11.48 -4.10 5.47
C MET A 472 -10.98 -5.02 6.59
N THR A 473 -9.82 -4.71 7.15
CA THR A 473 -9.24 -5.53 8.22
C THR A 473 -9.75 -5.08 9.58
N THR A 474 -10.16 -6.04 10.41
CA THR A 474 -10.54 -5.87 11.80
C THR A 474 -9.72 -6.83 12.68
N SER A 475 -9.94 -6.81 14.00
CA SER A 475 -9.32 -7.84 14.84
C SER A 475 -9.87 -9.24 14.52
N ALA A 476 -11.18 -9.36 14.23
CA ALA A 476 -11.81 -10.62 13.86
C ALA A 476 -11.19 -11.27 12.62
N GLY A 477 -10.78 -10.45 11.64
CA GLY A 477 -10.34 -10.95 10.35
C GLY A 477 -10.37 -9.89 9.26
N LYS A 478 -10.51 -10.32 8.01
CA LYS A 478 -10.82 -9.44 6.89
C LYS A 478 -12.28 -9.63 6.51
N ILE A 479 -13.09 -8.59 6.69
CA ILE A 479 -14.51 -8.61 6.35
C ILE A 479 -14.66 -7.99 4.97
N SER A 480 -15.28 -8.71 4.05
CA SER A 480 -15.66 -8.23 2.74
C SER A 480 -17.07 -7.66 2.73
N ILE A 481 -17.25 -6.55 2.03
CA ILE A 481 -18.55 -5.94 1.74
C ILE A 481 -19.00 -6.49 0.40
N MET A 482 -19.88 -7.48 0.38
CA MET A 482 -20.29 -8.19 -0.85
C MET A 482 -21.21 -7.37 -1.75
N GLY A 483 -21.84 -6.33 -1.18
CA GLY A 483 -22.79 -5.45 -1.84
C GLY A 483 -23.95 -5.07 -0.94
N GLU A 484 -24.85 -4.26 -1.49
CA GLU A 484 -26.12 -3.88 -0.86
C GLU A 484 -27.19 -4.95 -1.11
N CYS A 485 -28.06 -5.19 -0.12
CA CYS A 485 -29.28 -5.97 -0.26
C CYS A 485 -30.45 -5.30 0.45
N GLU A 486 -31.68 -5.71 0.11
CA GLU A 486 -32.90 -5.24 0.77
C GLU A 486 -33.59 -6.39 1.51
N VAL A 487 -33.93 -6.20 2.77
CA VAL A 487 -34.64 -7.16 3.60
C VAL A 487 -35.84 -6.46 4.23
N GLY A 488 -37.06 -6.89 3.87
CA GLY A 488 -38.29 -6.31 4.41
C GLY A 488 -38.50 -4.83 4.08
N GLY A 489 -37.90 -4.32 2.99
CA GLY A 489 -37.94 -2.90 2.62
C GLY A 489 -36.85 -2.04 3.26
N GLU A 490 -36.00 -2.62 4.12
CA GLU A 490 -34.84 -1.94 4.72
C GLU A 490 -33.55 -2.35 4.00
N ARG A 491 -32.67 -1.37 3.77
CA ARG A 491 -31.38 -1.56 3.12
C ARG A 491 -30.37 -2.15 4.12
N ALA A 492 -29.53 -3.05 3.64
CA ALA A 492 -28.48 -3.70 4.40
C ALA A 492 -27.22 -3.91 3.57
N PHE A 493 -26.07 -4.00 4.24
CA PHE A 493 -24.85 -4.54 3.64
C PHE A 493 -24.78 -6.05 3.87
N ALA A 494 -24.52 -6.81 2.80
CA ALA A 494 -24.16 -8.22 2.91
C ALA A 494 -22.65 -8.33 3.13
N LEU A 495 -22.26 -8.99 4.22
CA LEU A 495 -20.88 -9.12 4.67
C LEU A 495 -20.45 -10.59 4.76
N MET A 496 -19.17 -10.85 4.53
CA MET A 496 -18.58 -12.19 4.68
C MET A 496 -17.10 -12.09 5.03
N PHE A 497 -16.56 -13.02 5.82
CA PHE A 497 -15.12 -13.06 6.05
C PHE A 497 -14.38 -13.60 4.82
N THR A 498 -13.23 -13.00 4.51
CA THR A 498 -12.23 -13.58 3.58
C THR A 498 -11.01 -14.14 4.29
N GLU A 499 -10.83 -13.76 5.56
CA GLU A 499 -9.88 -14.33 6.51
C GLU A 499 -10.47 -14.12 7.91
N GLY A 500 -10.27 -15.05 8.85
CA GLY A 500 -10.80 -14.93 10.21
C GLY A 500 -9.93 -15.62 11.24
N ARG A 501 -9.93 -15.13 12.49
CA ARG A 501 -9.28 -15.83 13.61
C ARG A 501 -9.86 -17.25 13.79
N ASN A 502 -11.16 -17.40 13.55
CA ASN A 502 -11.79 -18.70 13.32
C ASN A 502 -12.15 -18.85 11.83
N MET A 503 -11.52 -19.82 11.16
CA MET A 503 -11.74 -20.07 9.73
C MET A 503 -13.17 -20.54 9.40
N LYS A 504 -13.94 -21.04 10.37
CA LYS A 504 -15.36 -21.41 10.16
C LYS A 504 -16.27 -20.20 9.97
N TRP A 505 -15.81 -18.98 10.29
CA TRP A 505 -16.57 -17.76 10.06
C TRP A 505 -16.68 -17.41 8.57
N LEU A 506 -15.77 -17.91 7.73
CA LEU A 506 -15.81 -17.69 6.27
C LEU A 506 -17.02 -18.36 5.61
N ASP A 507 -17.61 -19.37 6.25
CA ASP A 507 -18.76 -20.11 5.72
C ASP A 507 -20.10 -19.34 5.89
N LYS A 508 -20.08 -18.15 6.49
CA LYS A 508 -21.27 -17.39 6.85
C LYS A 508 -21.32 -16.03 6.16
N VAL A 509 -22.47 -15.74 5.56
CA VAL A 509 -22.89 -14.39 5.19
C VAL A 509 -23.71 -13.81 6.34
N PHE A 510 -23.49 -12.54 6.66
CA PHE A 510 -24.21 -11.83 7.71
C PHE A 510 -24.55 -10.41 7.25
N LEU A 511 -25.55 -9.81 7.88
CA LEU A 511 -26.09 -8.52 7.45
C LEU A 511 -25.79 -7.43 8.48
N ALA A 512 -25.42 -6.26 7.97
CA ALA A 512 -25.35 -5.03 8.73
C ALA A 512 -26.37 -4.02 8.19
N LYS A 513 -26.87 -3.13 9.06
CA LYS A 513 -27.66 -1.97 8.62
C LYS A 513 -26.86 -1.15 7.62
N TYR A 514 -27.52 -0.72 6.57
CA TYR A 514 -26.91 0.19 5.61
C TYR A 514 -26.62 1.54 6.29
N ASP A 515 -25.43 2.08 6.03
CA ASP A 515 -24.95 3.32 6.62
C ASP A 515 -24.27 4.15 5.51
N GLU A 516 -24.73 5.38 5.34
CA GLU A 516 -24.27 6.29 4.28
C GLU A 516 -23.04 7.10 4.65
N THR A 517 -22.57 6.99 5.89
CA THR A 517 -21.59 7.91 6.47
C THR A 517 -20.35 7.23 7.01
N THR A 518 -20.49 6.02 7.57
CA THR A 518 -19.35 5.31 8.16
C THR A 518 -18.35 4.87 7.09
N ASN A 519 -17.07 4.96 7.41
CA ASN A 519 -15.94 4.48 6.62
C ASN A 519 -15.22 3.28 7.29
N ASP A 520 -15.74 2.77 8.42
CA ASP A 520 -15.20 1.64 9.16
C ASP A 520 -16.26 0.56 9.39
N VAL A 521 -15.94 -0.66 8.94
CA VAL A 521 -16.81 -1.84 9.08
C VAL A 521 -17.10 -2.20 10.53
N LYS A 522 -16.25 -1.79 11.49
CA LYS A 522 -16.48 -2.01 12.93
C LYS A 522 -17.61 -1.16 13.49
N LEU A 523 -17.94 -0.05 12.84
CA LEU A 523 -19.00 0.86 13.28
C LEU A 523 -20.36 0.45 12.71
N LEU A 524 -20.38 -0.50 11.77
CA LEU A 524 -21.62 -1.06 11.24
C LEU A 524 -22.40 -1.79 12.34
N LYS A 525 -23.72 -1.62 12.34
CA LYS A 525 -24.62 -2.25 13.30
C LYS A 525 -25.22 -3.51 12.70
N PRO A 526 -25.42 -4.59 13.48
CA PRO A 526 -26.14 -5.76 12.99
C PRO A 526 -27.54 -5.38 12.51
N PHE A 527 -28.00 -6.05 11.46
CA PHE A 527 -29.26 -5.71 10.81
C PHE A 527 -30.49 -5.99 11.70
N ASP A 528 -30.62 -7.24 12.16
CA ASP A 528 -31.80 -7.78 12.86
C ASP A 528 -31.46 -8.45 14.20
N THR A 529 -30.21 -8.35 14.66
CA THR A 529 -29.72 -8.91 15.92
C THR A 529 -29.09 -7.84 16.82
N ASP A 530 -28.85 -8.17 18.08
CA ASP A 530 -28.15 -7.27 19.02
C ASP A 530 -26.63 -7.21 18.77
N LYS A 531 -26.06 -8.29 18.21
CA LYS A 531 -24.63 -8.46 17.92
C LYS A 531 -24.41 -9.31 16.67
N PHE A 532 -23.26 -9.17 16.02
CA PHE A 532 -22.85 -10.09 14.97
C PHE A 532 -22.51 -11.47 15.54
N PHE A 533 -22.69 -12.52 14.73
CA PHE A 533 -22.59 -13.91 15.18
C PHE A 533 -21.21 -14.31 15.76
N PHE A 534 -20.16 -13.54 15.46
CA PHE A 534 -18.77 -13.85 15.81
C PHE A 534 -18.28 -13.11 17.05
N GLU A 535 -19.03 -12.14 17.58
CA GLU A 535 -18.51 -11.20 18.60
C GLU A 535 -18.14 -11.89 19.91
N ASP A 536 -19.00 -12.74 20.48
CA ASP A 536 -18.70 -13.46 21.73
C ASP A 536 -17.49 -14.39 21.60
N GLU A 537 -17.41 -15.08 20.45
CA GLU A 537 -16.32 -16.01 20.18
C GLU A 537 -15.01 -15.23 19.94
N LEU A 538 -15.08 -14.08 19.28
CA LEU A 538 -13.95 -13.18 19.13
C LEU A 538 -13.45 -12.68 20.48
N GLU A 539 -14.33 -12.21 21.36
CA GLU A 539 -13.98 -11.76 22.70
C GLU A 539 -13.27 -12.87 23.48
N THR A 540 -13.78 -14.10 23.40
CA THR A 540 -13.16 -15.28 24.01
C THR A 540 -11.76 -15.54 23.43
N ILE A 541 -11.63 -15.54 22.10
CA ILE A 541 -10.33 -15.75 21.42
C ILE A 541 -9.33 -14.66 21.83
N GLU A 542 -9.74 -13.40 21.86
CA GLU A 542 -8.88 -12.28 22.24
C GLU A 542 -8.47 -12.32 23.70
N HIS A 543 -9.41 -12.67 24.59
CA HIS A 543 -9.13 -12.90 26.00
C HIS A 543 -8.09 -14.01 26.17
N ASP A 544 -8.27 -15.15 25.51
CA ASP A 544 -7.36 -16.30 25.64
C ASP A 544 -5.97 -15.98 25.08
N LEU A 545 -5.89 -15.25 23.97
CA LEU A 545 -4.63 -14.78 23.41
C LEU A 545 -3.94 -13.78 24.34
N ALA A 546 -4.68 -12.83 24.91
CA ALA A 546 -4.17 -11.84 25.84
C ALA A 546 -3.70 -12.48 27.16
N GLU A 547 -4.47 -13.43 27.70
CA GLU A 547 -4.11 -14.19 28.90
C GLU A 547 -2.87 -15.05 28.65
N ALA A 548 -2.81 -15.73 27.49
CA ALA A 548 -1.64 -16.50 27.10
C ALA A 548 -0.39 -15.62 26.92
N LEU A 549 -0.53 -14.43 26.34
CA LEU A 549 0.56 -13.46 26.21
C LEU A 549 0.98 -12.93 27.60
N SER A 550 0.03 -12.53 28.44
CA SER A 550 0.27 -11.95 29.76
C SER A 550 0.93 -12.95 30.73
N LYS A 551 0.37 -14.15 30.88
CA LYS A 551 0.94 -15.20 31.74
C LYS A 551 2.41 -15.49 31.40
N ARG A 552 2.76 -15.38 30.13
CA ARG A 552 4.10 -15.71 29.64
C ARG A 552 5.07 -14.54 29.61
N LEU A 553 4.60 -13.30 29.65
CA LEU A 553 5.45 -12.13 29.91
C LEU A 553 5.86 -12.02 31.39
N THR A 554 5.12 -12.70 32.29
CA THR A 554 5.38 -12.70 33.74
C THR A 554 6.23 -13.88 34.25
N THR A 555 6.45 -14.91 33.41
CA THR A 555 7.32 -16.07 33.67
C THR A 555 8.61 -15.94 32.88
#